data_AF-A0A383ERM9-F1
#
_entry.id   AF-A0A383ERM9-F1
#
_cell.length_a   1.000
_cell.length_b   1.000
_cell.length_c   1.000
_cell.angle_alpha   90.00
_cell.angle_beta   90.00
_cell.angle_gamma   90.00
#
_symmetry.space_group_name_H-M   'P 1'
#
loop_
_entity.id
_entity.type
_entity.pdbx_description
1 polymer ?
#
loop_
_entity_poly.entity_id
_entity_poly.type
_entity_poly.pdbx_seq_one_letter_code
_entity_poly.pdbx_strand_id
1 'polypeptide(L)'
;PGENGNLILRPDQVRGAIYRTEGEENLTTVSFQIPGTRDQAIVTKAGKIIRPILADLETHPSISIARLTGSPFTRELQLSASTQTLYRSLPIAMIAATILLIITMRSFKYAIITVIPIVLVVAWLYGVMNLAGFSLNFVTAMIGAISIGVGIDYSIHMTERFREELKRNPTKTSAIKRASRGTGVALLASAASSIVGFIIMGFAPMPMFASYGQLTALMIFFALVSSLIV
;
A
#
# COMPACT_ATOMS: atom_id res chain seq x y z
N PRO A 1 -6.93 -20.71 -34.14
CA PRO A 1 -8.37 -20.76 -34.53
C PRO A 1 -8.65 -22.01 -35.37
N GLY A 2 -9.47 -22.94 -34.88
CA GLY A 2 -9.95 -24.08 -35.66
C GLY A 2 -11.13 -23.69 -36.54
N GLU A 3 -11.33 -24.41 -37.65
CA GLU A 3 -12.26 -24.07 -38.75
C GLU A 3 -13.75 -23.93 -38.38
N ASN A 4 -14.16 -24.28 -37.15
CA ASN A 4 -15.57 -24.22 -36.71
C ASN A 4 -15.79 -23.40 -35.42
N GLY A 5 -14.91 -22.45 -35.08
CA GLY A 5 -15.03 -21.68 -33.83
C GLY A 5 -14.72 -22.47 -32.55
N ASN A 6 -14.40 -23.76 -32.67
CA ASN A 6 -13.90 -24.56 -31.56
C ASN A 6 -12.45 -24.20 -31.24
N LEU A 7 -12.22 -23.87 -29.98
CA LEU A 7 -10.90 -23.63 -29.41
C LEU A 7 -10.19 -24.99 -29.22
N ILE A 8 -9.45 -25.42 -30.23
CA ILE A 8 -8.63 -26.64 -30.14
C ILE A 8 -7.33 -26.29 -29.39
N LEU A 9 -7.30 -26.54 -28.09
CA LEU A 9 -6.06 -26.57 -27.32
C LEU A 9 -5.31 -27.85 -27.70
N ARG A 10 -4.05 -27.72 -28.13
CA ARG A 10 -3.27 -28.89 -28.53
C ARG A 10 -2.86 -29.70 -27.28
N PRO A 11 -2.68 -31.04 -27.36
CA PRO A 11 -2.32 -31.87 -26.22
C PRO A 11 -1.04 -31.44 -25.49
N ASP A 12 -0.09 -30.81 -26.19
CA ASP A 12 1.13 -30.22 -25.62
C ASP A 12 0.86 -28.99 -24.74
N GLN A 13 -0.32 -28.37 -24.87
CA GLN A 13 -0.74 -27.18 -24.14
C GLN A 13 -1.57 -27.50 -22.88
N VAL A 14 -2.08 -28.74 -22.74
CA VAL A 14 -2.97 -29.15 -21.66
C VAL A 14 -2.27 -30.20 -20.79
N ARG A 15 -1.91 -29.83 -19.56
CA ARG A 15 -1.23 -30.72 -18.61
C ARG A 15 -2.18 -31.75 -17.99
N GLY A 16 -3.48 -31.47 -17.99
CA GLY A 16 -4.54 -32.36 -17.51
C GLY A 16 -5.88 -31.62 -17.42
N ALA A 17 -6.97 -32.38 -17.53
CA ALA A 17 -8.33 -31.92 -17.30
C ALA A 17 -8.97 -32.74 -16.17
N ILE A 18 -9.54 -32.06 -15.18
CA ILE A 18 -10.31 -32.71 -14.10
C ILE A 18 -11.78 -32.34 -14.30
N TYR A 19 -12.61 -33.38 -14.42
CA TYR A 19 -14.06 -33.26 -14.42
C TYR A 19 -14.59 -33.70 -13.06
N ARG A 20 -15.35 -32.83 -12.40
CA ARG A 20 -16.01 -33.13 -11.13
C ARG A 20 -17.45 -32.68 -11.21
N THR A 21 -18.36 -33.59 -10.93
CA THR A 21 -19.79 -33.31 -10.78
C THR A 21 -20.11 -33.31 -9.30
N GLU A 22 -20.49 -32.16 -8.75
CA GLU A 22 -21.04 -32.05 -7.39
C GLU A 22 -22.48 -31.55 -7.48
N GLY A 23 -23.44 -32.44 -7.27
CA GLY A 23 -24.87 -32.11 -7.41
C GLY A 23 -25.23 -31.69 -8.85
N GLU A 24 -25.83 -30.52 -9.02
CA GLU A 24 -26.19 -29.95 -10.33
C GLU A 24 -25.03 -29.19 -11.02
N GLU A 25 -23.88 -29.03 -10.35
CA GLU A 25 -22.74 -28.28 -10.90
C GLU A 25 -21.69 -29.19 -11.55
N ASN A 26 -21.41 -28.93 -12.83
CA ASN A 26 -20.33 -29.59 -13.58
C ASN A 26 -19.11 -28.66 -13.66
N LEU A 27 -18.00 -29.07 -13.04
CA LEU A 27 -16.74 -28.33 -13.04
C LEU A 27 -15.72 -29.00 -13.94
N THR A 28 -15.18 -28.24 -14.90
CA THR A 28 -14.05 -28.65 -15.75
C THR A 28 -12.87 -27.73 -15.49
N THR A 29 -11.76 -28.28 -15.00
CA THR A 29 -10.51 -27.53 -14.81
C THR A 29 -9.52 -27.86 -15.91
N VAL A 30 -9.08 -26.85 -16.68
CA VAL A 30 -8.01 -26.96 -17.67
C VAL A 30 -6.73 -26.37 -17.10
N SER A 31 -5.68 -27.18 -16.99
CA SER A 31 -4.38 -26.75 -16.46
C SER A 31 -3.32 -26.63 -17.56
N PHE A 32 -2.57 -25.53 -17.54
CA PHE A 32 -1.47 -25.26 -18.46
C PHE A 32 -0.29 -24.64 -17.69
N GLN A 33 0.92 -24.81 -18.21
CA GLN A 33 2.14 -24.30 -17.57
C GLN A 33 2.56 -22.98 -18.22
N ILE A 34 2.87 -21.99 -17.38
CA ILE A 34 3.46 -20.72 -17.82
C ILE A 34 4.91 -20.71 -17.35
N PRO A 35 5.90 -20.80 -18.25
CA PRO A 35 7.30 -20.66 -17.89
C PRO A 35 7.57 -19.24 -17.36
N GLY A 36 8.40 -19.10 -16.33
CA GLY A 36 8.86 -17.78 -15.87
C GLY A 36 7.84 -16.97 -15.06
N THR A 37 6.87 -17.59 -14.38
CA THR A 37 5.85 -16.90 -13.53
C THR A 37 6.39 -16.08 -12.36
N ARG A 38 7.70 -16.09 -12.12
CA ARG A 38 8.37 -15.17 -11.19
C ARG A 38 8.40 -13.74 -11.74
N ASP A 39 8.42 -13.58 -13.07
CA ASP A 39 8.27 -12.29 -13.73
C ASP A 39 6.78 -11.96 -13.89
N GLN A 40 6.36 -10.88 -13.23
CA GLN A 40 4.99 -10.42 -13.26
C GLN A 40 4.53 -10.00 -14.67
N ALA A 41 5.44 -9.49 -15.51
CA ALA A 41 5.12 -9.09 -16.88
C ALA A 41 4.67 -10.28 -17.73
N ILE A 42 5.27 -11.45 -17.50
CA ILE A 42 4.90 -12.71 -18.18
C ILE A 42 3.48 -13.13 -17.76
N VAL A 43 3.19 -13.09 -16.46
CA VAL A 43 1.86 -13.45 -15.92
C VAL A 43 0.79 -12.51 -16.46
N THR A 44 1.03 -11.21 -16.44
CA THR A 44 0.08 -10.22 -16.97
C THR A 44 -0.12 -10.35 -18.47
N LYS A 45 0.93 -10.64 -19.24
CA LYS A 45 0.80 -10.92 -20.69
C LYS A 45 -0.04 -12.17 -20.95
N ALA A 46 0.22 -13.26 -20.22
CA ALA A 46 -0.58 -14.48 -20.31
C ALA A 46 -2.05 -14.22 -19.93
N GLY A 47 -2.30 -13.47 -18.86
CA GLY A 47 -3.64 -13.07 -18.44
C GLY A 47 -4.38 -12.26 -19.51
N LYS A 48 -3.71 -11.30 -20.16
CA LYS A 48 -4.28 -10.52 -21.27
C LYS A 48 -4.70 -11.36 -22.48
N ILE A 49 -3.99 -12.46 -22.75
CA ILE A 49 -4.33 -13.38 -23.86
C ILE A 49 -5.51 -14.27 -23.48
N ILE A 50 -5.59 -14.71 -22.23
CA ILE A 50 -6.56 -15.73 -21.79
C ILE A 50 -7.90 -15.11 -21.39
N ARG A 51 -7.91 -13.92 -20.78
CA ARG A 51 -9.15 -13.27 -20.31
C ARG A 51 -10.20 -13.06 -21.44
N PRO A 52 -9.84 -12.63 -22.67
CA PRO A 52 -10.79 -12.54 -23.77
C PRO A 52 -11.38 -13.91 -24.14
N ILE A 53 -10.55 -14.96 -24.16
CA ILE A 53 -11.00 -16.32 -24.45
C ILE A 53 -12.01 -16.80 -23.41
N LEU A 54 -11.78 -16.49 -22.13
CA LEU A 54 -12.73 -16.81 -21.06
C LEU A 54 -14.06 -16.05 -21.22
N ALA A 55 -14.01 -14.78 -21.60
CA ALA A 55 -15.22 -14.00 -21.86
C ALA A 55 -16.03 -14.56 -23.04
N ASP A 56 -15.35 -15.02 -24.10
CA ASP A 56 -16.00 -15.70 -25.23
C ASP A 56 -16.65 -17.02 -24.78
N LEU A 57 -16.01 -17.78 -23.89
CA LEU A 57 -16.57 -19.03 -23.36
C LEU A 57 -17.82 -18.79 -22.51
N GLU A 58 -17.87 -17.72 -21.71
CA GLU A 58 -19.06 -17.35 -20.92
C GLU A 58 -20.26 -16.93 -21.78
N THR A 59 -20.07 -16.67 -23.09
CA THR A 59 -21.19 -16.41 -24.00
C THR A 59 -21.93 -17.68 -24.44
N HIS A 60 -21.35 -18.86 -24.20
CA HIS A 60 -21.94 -20.13 -24.59
C HIS A 60 -23.05 -20.55 -23.60
N PRO A 61 -24.25 -20.96 -24.07
CA PRO A 61 -25.40 -21.25 -23.19
C PRO A 61 -25.18 -22.40 -22.21
N SER A 62 -24.18 -23.25 -22.47
CA SER A 62 -23.80 -24.38 -21.60
C SER A 62 -22.74 -24.03 -20.55
N ILE A 63 -22.13 -22.84 -20.61
CA ILE A 63 -21.06 -22.41 -19.72
C ILE A 63 -21.59 -21.25 -18.89
N SER A 64 -21.83 -21.49 -17.60
CA SER A 64 -22.31 -20.45 -16.69
C SER A 64 -21.19 -19.53 -16.21
N ILE A 65 -19.97 -20.07 -15.99
CA ILE A 65 -18.82 -19.36 -15.44
C ILE A 65 -17.53 -19.91 -16.04
N ALA A 66 -16.63 -19.03 -16.49
CA ALA A 66 -15.27 -19.37 -16.91
C ALA A 66 -14.25 -18.41 -16.26
N ARG A 67 -13.52 -18.90 -15.25
CA ARG A 67 -12.59 -18.08 -14.46
C ARG A 67 -11.15 -18.52 -14.57
N LEU A 68 -10.25 -17.54 -14.56
CA LEU A 68 -8.81 -17.75 -14.47
C LEU A 68 -8.40 -17.91 -13.01
N THR A 69 -7.73 -19.02 -12.69
CA THR A 69 -7.23 -19.31 -11.34
C THR A 69 -5.79 -19.82 -11.37
N GLY A 70 -5.21 -20.06 -10.19
CA GLY A 70 -3.83 -20.47 -10.00
C GLY A 70 -2.98 -19.37 -9.38
N SER A 71 -1.93 -19.78 -8.66
CA SER A 71 -1.10 -18.88 -7.84
C SER A 71 -0.49 -17.68 -8.60
N PRO A 72 -0.10 -17.77 -9.89
CA PRO A 72 0.43 -16.60 -10.59
C PRO A 72 -0.64 -15.51 -10.81
N PHE A 73 -1.85 -15.90 -11.22
CA PHE A 73 -2.93 -14.96 -11.54
C PHE A 73 -3.58 -14.39 -10.29
N THR A 74 -3.72 -15.17 -9.22
CA THR A 74 -4.21 -14.63 -7.93
C THR A 74 -3.21 -13.64 -7.35
N ARG A 75 -1.90 -13.91 -7.44
CA ARG A 75 -0.85 -12.97 -7.05
C ARG A 75 -0.85 -11.70 -7.90
N GLU A 76 -0.99 -11.81 -9.22
CA GLU A 76 -1.17 -10.65 -10.11
C GLU A 76 -2.33 -9.77 -9.64
N LEU A 77 -3.50 -10.38 -9.45
CA LEU A 77 -4.72 -9.66 -9.08
C LEU A 77 -4.55 -8.96 -7.73
N GLN A 78 -3.92 -9.62 -6.75
CA GLN A 78 -3.64 -9.01 -5.45
C GLN A 78 -2.67 -7.82 -5.55
N LEU A 79 -1.59 -7.97 -6.32
CA LEU A 79 -0.60 -6.90 -6.54
C LEU A 79 -1.23 -5.70 -7.26
N SER A 80 -1.99 -5.96 -8.32
CA SER A 80 -2.68 -4.94 -9.11
C SER A 80 -3.74 -4.23 -8.28
N ALA A 81 -4.57 -4.97 -7.54
CA ALA A 81 -5.57 -4.38 -6.65
C ALA A 81 -4.92 -3.53 -5.55
N SER A 82 -3.82 -4.00 -4.94
CA SER A 82 -3.10 -3.24 -3.90
C SER A 82 -2.53 -1.93 -4.46
N THR A 83 -1.94 -2.00 -5.66
CA THR A 83 -1.39 -0.84 -6.36
C THR A 83 -2.49 0.15 -6.74
N GLN A 84 -3.61 -0.34 -7.26
CA GLN A 84 -4.76 0.49 -7.64
C GLN A 84 -5.40 1.15 -6.41
N THR A 85 -5.53 0.42 -5.31
CA THR A 85 -5.96 0.96 -4.03
C THR A 85 -5.03 2.07 -3.59
N LEU A 86 -3.71 1.87 -3.64
CA LEU A 86 -2.73 2.88 -3.25
C LEU A 86 -2.86 4.18 -4.06
N TYR A 87 -2.94 4.07 -5.40
CA TYR A 87 -3.09 5.23 -6.28
C TYR A 87 -4.40 6.00 -6.09
N ARG A 88 -5.45 5.34 -5.58
CA ARG A 88 -6.72 6.01 -5.26
C ARG A 88 -6.76 6.53 -3.84
N SER A 89 -6.31 5.74 -2.87
CA SER A 89 -6.45 6.04 -1.45
C SER A 89 -5.47 7.12 -0.98
N LEU A 90 -4.22 7.15 -1.48
CA LEU A 90 -3.25 8.17 -1.06
C LEU A 90 -3.73 9.59 -1.39
N PRO A 91 -4.15 9.91 -2.64
CA PRO A 91 -4.62 11.26 -2.94
C PRO A 91 -5.87 11.63 -2.15
N ILE A 92 -6.83 10.70 -2.02
CA ILE A 92 -8.07 10.93 -1.25
C ILE A 92 -7.73 11.22 0.22
N ALA A 93 -6.86 10.42 0.84
CA ALA A 93 -6.42 10.61 2.22
C ALA A 93 -5.67 11.93 2.40
N MET A 94 -4.77 12.29 1.47
CA MET A 94 -4.05 13.56 1.51
C MET A 94 -4.96 14.78 1.36
N ILE A 95 -5.96 14.72 0.47
CA ILE A 95 -6.95 15.80 0.30
C ILE A 95 -7.81 15.92 1.55
N ALA A 96 -8.34 14.81 2.06
CA ALA A 96 -9.16 14.79 3.27
C ALA A 96 -8.38 15.31 4.48
N ALA A 97 -7.12 14.89 4.65
CA ALA A 97 -6.22 15.37 5.68
C ALA A 97 -5.96 16.88 5.56
N THR A 98 -5.69 17.38 4.35
CA THR A 98 -5.45 18.80 4.11
C THR A 98 -6.70 19.63 4.45
N ILE A 99 -7.89 19.19 4.06
CA ILE A 99 -9.15 19.84 4.42
C ILE A 99 -9.33 19.88 5.95
N LEU A 100 -9.13 18.74 6.61
CA LEU A 100 -9.22 18.64 8.06
C LEU A 100 -8.23 19.58 8.77
N LEU A 101 -6.99 19.68 8.27
CA LEU A 101 -5.98 20.60 8.77
C LEU A 101 -6.38 22.07 8.59
N ILE A 102 -6.93 22.45 7.44
CA ILE A 102 -7.41 23.81 7.19
C ILE A 102 -8.51 24.18 8.20
N ILE A 103 -9.45 23.26 8.45
CA ILE A 103 -10.55 23.45 9.40
C ILE A 103 -10.00 23.56 10.84
N THR A 104 -9.14 22.62 11.24
CA THR A 104 -8.62 22.52 12.62
C THR A 104 -7.72 23.69 12.96
N MET A 105 -6.78 24.03 12.08
CA MET A 105 -5.82 25.12 12.32
C MET A 105 -6.43 26.50 12.08
N ARG A 106 -7.60 26.57 11.43
CA ARG A 106 -8.27 27.81 11.01
C ARG A 106 -7.33 28.74 10.25
N SER A 107 -6.39 28.17 9.48
CA SER A 107 -5.38 28.91 8.74
C SER A 107 -4.79 28.07 7.63
N PHE A 108 -4.97 28.55 6.39
CA PHE A 108 -4.42 27.88 5.21
C PHE A 108 -2.90 27.77 5.24
N LYS A 109 -2.19 28.81 5.72
CA LYS A 109 -0.72 28.82 5.78
C LYS A 109 -0.19 27.73 6.72
N TYR A 110 -0.72 27.62 7.94
CA TYR A 110 -0.28 26.59 8.88
C TYR A 110 -0.69 25.18 8.45
N ALA A 111 -1.85 25.03 7.81
CA ALA A 111 -2.26 23.75 7.25
C ALA A 111 -1.27 23.26 6.18
N ILE A 112 -0.89 24.11 5.22
CA ILE A 112 0.08 23.73 4.18
C ILE A 112 1.46 23.42 4.78
N ILE A 113 1.93 24.19 5.76
CA ILE A 113 3.20 23.89 6.47
C ILE A 113 3.12 22.51 7.13
N THR A 114 2.00 22.17 7.74
CA THR A 114 1.77 20.87 8.40
C THR A 114 1.64 19.70 7.40
N VAL A 115 1.32 19.97 6.13
CA VAL A 115 1.24 18.94 5.09
C VAL A 115 2.61 18.53 4.57
N ILE A 116 3.59 19.44 4.56
CA ILE A 116 4.93 19.18 4.02
C ILE A 116 5.58 17.95 4.66
N PRO A 117 5.61 17.81 6.01
CA PRO A 117 6.23 16.66 6.62
C PRO A 117 5.55 15.34 6.25
N ILE A 118 4.23 15.34 6.08
CA ILE A 118 3.44 14.15 5.69
C ILE A 118 3.87 13.65 4.31
N VAL A 119 4.00 14.56 3.35
CA VAL A 119 4.45 14.22 1.99
C VAL A 119 5.86 13.64 2.02
N LEU A 120 6.75 14.22 2.82
CA LEU A 120 8.11 13.71 3.00
C LEU A 120 8.12 12.30 3.60
N VAL A 121 7.26 12.01 4.59
CA VAL A 121 7.16 10.68 5.19
C VAL A 121 6.75 9.64 4.16
N VAL A 122 5.70 9.92 3.39
CA VAL A 122 5.21 9.01 2.34
C VAL A 122 6.30 8.80 1.27
N ALA A 123 6.96 9.88 0.84
CA ALA A 123 8.01 9.83 -0.15
C ALA A 123 9.24 9.04 0.33
N TRP A 124 9.70 9.27 1.56
CA TRP A 124 10.84 8.55 2.15
C TRP A 124 10.52 7.08 2.40
N LEU A 125 9.33 6.77 2.91
CA LEU A 125 8.89 5.39 3.14
C LEU A 125 8.92 4.58 1.83
N TYR A 126 8.22 5.05 0.80
CA TYR A 126 8.19 4.35 -0.48
C TYR A 126 9.52 4.40 -1.22
N GLY A 127 10.30 5.47 -1.05
CA GLY A 127 11.65 5.59 -1.57
C GLY A 127 12.59 4.52 -0.99
N VAL A 128 12.64 4.38 0.33
CA VAL A 128 13.46 3.34 0.99
C VAL A 128 12.95 1.94 0.67
N MET A 129 11.63 1.74 0.63
CA MET A 129 11.06 0.46 0.21
C MET A 129 11.54 0.04 -1.17
N ASN A 130 11.52 0.95 -2.14
CA ASN A 130 11.99 0.69 -3.49
C ASN A 130 13.49 0.34 -3.52
N LEU A 131 14.31 1.06 -2.74
CA LEU A 131 15.76 0.80 -2.64
C LEU A 131 16.09 -0.51 -1.92
N ALA A 132 15.34 -0.86 -0.88
CA ALA A 132 15.53 -2.08 -0.10
C ALA A 132 14.85 -3.31 -0.73
N GLY A 133 14.20 -3.16 -1.89
CA GLY A 133 13.58 -4.26 -2.62
C GLY A 133 12.28 -4.80 -2.00
N PHE A 134 11.61 -4.01 -1.14
CA PHE A 134 10.30 -4.39 -0.61
C PHE A 134 9.27 -4.38 -1.73
N SER A 135 8.54 -5.48 -1.87
CA SER A 135 7.46 -5.58 -2.85
C SER A 135 6.23 -4.81 -2.38
N LEU A 136 5.63 -4.03 -3.28
CA LEU A 136 4.31 -3.46 -3.06
C LEU A 136 3.26 -4.57 -2.94
N ASN A 137 2.51 -4.57 -1.85
CA ASN A 137 1.41 -5.49 -1.61
C ASN A 137 0.36 -4.81 -0.69
N PHE A 138 -0.66 -5.55 -0.30
CA PHE A 138 -1.71 -5.03 0.57
C PHE A 138 -1.18 -4.51 1.92
N VAL A 139 -0.20 -5.20 2.52
CA VAL A 139 0.40 -4.81 3.80
C VAL A 139 1.13 -3.47 3.66
N THR A 140 1.94 -3.32 2.61
CA THR A 140 2.68 -2.08 2.39
C THR A 140 1.76 -0.93 1.99
N ALA A 141 0.68 -1.21 1.26
CA ALA A 141 -0.34 -0.22 0.94
C ALA A 141 -1.06 0.29 2.19
N MET A 142 -1.36 -0.60 3.14
CA MET A 142 -1.89 -0.20 4.46
C MET A 142 -0.91 0.69 5.21
N ILE A 143 0.39 0.34 5.23
CA ILE A 143 1.41 1.15 5.92
C ILE A 143 1.46 2.56 5.34
N GLY A 144 1.37 2.74 4.02
CA GLY A 144 1.34 4.09 3.44
C GLY A 144 0.07 4.88 3.75
N ALA A 145 -1.07 4.23 3.96
CA ALA A 145 -2.26 4.92 4.46
C ALA A 145 -2.08 5.34 5.93
N ILE A 146 -1.51 4.46 6.76
CA ILE A 146 -1.19 4.73 8.17
C ILE A 146 -0.14 5.85 8.28
N SER A 147 0.83 5.89 7.37
CA SER A 147 1.90 6.90 7.40
C SER A 147 1.38 8.32 7.23
N ILE A 148 0.27 8.50 6.51
CA ILE A 148 -0.41 9.78 6.44
C ILE A 148 -0.94 10.17 7.82
N GLY A 149 -1.66 9.26 8.50
CA GLY A 149 -2.20 9.51 9.85
C GLY A 149 -1.12 9.86 10.87
N VAL A 150 -0.09 9.02 10.98
CA VAL A 150 1.03 9.25 11.92
C VAL A 150 1.81 10.52 11.55
N GLY A 151 2.00 10.78 10.26
CA GLY A 151 2.60 12.03 9.78
C GLY A 151 1.80 13.26 10.21
N ILE A 152 0.48 13.21 10.11
CA ILE A 152 -0.43 14.29 10.56
C ILE A 152 -0.27 14.51 12.05
N ASP A 153 -0.35 13.46 12.86
CA ASP A 153 -0.34 13.57 14.33
C ASP A 153 0.91 14.32 14.82
N TYR A 154 2.09 13.90 14.37
CA TYR A 154 3.34 14.54 14.77
C TYR A 154 3.48 15.96 14.22
N SER A 155 3.05 16.19 12.97
CA SER A 155 3.15 17.50 12.33
C SER A 155 2.21 18.52 12.97
N ILE A 156 0.97 18.16 13.28
CA ILE A 156 0.02 19.07 13.94
C ILE A 156 0.54 19.47 15.32
N HIS A 157 0.96 18.49 16.12
CA HIS A 157 1.45 18.77 17.47
C HIS A 157 2.63 19.73 17.46
N MET A 158 3.57 19.55 16.53
CA MET A 158 4.73 20.43 16.42
C MET A 158 4.35 21.83 15.90
N THR A 159 3.56 21.92 14.83
CA THR A 159 3.16 23.21 14.24
C THR A 159 2.30 24.03 15.19
N GLU A 160 1.32 23.41 15.87
CA GLU A 160 0.47 24.14 16.80
C GLU A 160 1.26 24.58 18.02
N ARG A 161 2.19 23.75 18.54
CA ARG A 161 3.06 24.18 19.64
C ARG A 161 3.95 25.35 19.23
N PHE A 162 4.54 25.30 18.04
CA PHE A 162 5.32 26.40 17.52
C PHE A 162 4.47 27.68 17.41
N ARG A 163 3.22 27.57 16.93
CA ARG A 163 2.28 28.70 16.84
C ARG A 163 1.91 29.28 18.20
N GLU A 164 1.69 28.44 19.22
CA GLU A 164 1.47 28.88 20.60
C GLU A 164 2.67 29.65 21.16
N GLU A 165 3.87 29.08 21.00
CA GLU A 165 5.11 29.69 21.49
C GLU A 165 5.41 30.99 20.74
N LEU A 166 5.06 31.11 19.46
CA LEU A 166 5.27 32.34 18.69
C LEU A 166 4.46 33.52 19.25
N LYS A 167 3.30 33.27 19.87
CA LYS A 167 2.50 34.32 20.53
C LYS A 167 3.07 34.73 21.89
N ARG A 168 3.85 33.86 22.54
CA ARG A 168 4.36 34.04 23.90
C ARG A 168 5.82 34.49 23.95
N ASN A 169 6.49 34.54 22.80
CA ASN A 169 7.92 34.76 22.72
C ASN A 169 8.29 35.86 21.72
N PRO A 170 9.37 36.62 22.00
CA PRO A 170 9.74 37.77 21.17
C PRO A 170 10.36 37.38 19.83
N THR A 171 10.95 36.18 19.69
CA THR A 171 11.64 35.76 18.45
C THR A 171 11.21 34.38 18.00
N LYS A 172 11.17 34.16 16.67
CA LYS A 172 10.88 32.85 16.06
C LYS A 172 11.83 31.76 16.57
N THR A 173 13.11 32.09 16.72
CA THR A 173 14.15 31.17 17.22
C THR A 173 13.89 30.72 18.65
N SER A 174 13.42 31.63 19.52
CA SER A 174 13.05 31.26 20.89
C SER A 174 11.80 30.38 20.93
N ALA A 175 10.81 30.67 20.06
CA ALA A 175 9.59 29.88 19.97
C ALA A 175 9.86 28.44 19.52
N ILE A 176 10.63 28.24 18.45
CA ILE A 176 10.97 26.88 17.97
C ILE A 176 11.80 26.11 18.99
N LYS A 177 12.71 26.77 19.71
CA LYS A 177 13.52 26.14 20.77
C LYS A 177 12.65 25.65 21.93
N ARG A 178 11.62 26.42 22.33
CA ARG A 178 10.68 25.99 23.37
C ARG A 178 9.74 24.89 22.89
N ALA A 179 9.21 25.00 21.68
CA ALA A 179 8.37 23.97 21.08
C ALA A 179 9.12 22.62 20.96
N SER A 180 10.38 22.66 20.51
CA SER A 180 11.24 21.48 20.39
C SER A 180 11.56 20.85 21.75
N ARG A 181 11.86 21.67 22.78
CA ARG A 181 12.16 21.16 24.13
C ARG A 181 10.95 20.59 24.87
N GLY A 182 9.75 21.10 24.59
CA GLY A 182 8.51 20.58 25.15
C GLY A 182 7.94 19.46 24.30
N THR A 183 7.15 19.83 23.29
CA THR A 183 6.45 18.89 22.42
C THR A 183 7.41 18.03 21.62
N GLY A 184 8.53 18.55 21.12
CA GLY A 184 9.49 17.75 20.36
C GLY A 184 10.07 16.58 21.17
N VAL A 185 10.41 16.81 22.44
CA VAL A 185 10.87 15.74 23.36
C VAL A 185 9.75 14.74 23.67
N ALA A 186 8.51 15.20 23.85
CA ALA A 186 7.36 14.32 24.06
C ALA A 186 7.09 13.43 22.83
N LEU A 187 7.18 14.00 21.62
CA LEU A 187 7.05 13.27 20.36
C LEU A 187 8.17 12.25 20.19
N LEU A 188 9.42 12.61 20.52
CA LEU A 188 10.56 11.68 20.51
C LEU A 188 10.32 10.49 21.42
N ALA A 189 9.84 10.72 22.64
CA ALA A 189 9.55 9.64 23.59
C ALA A 189 8.44 8.71 23.08
N SER A 190 7.35 9.27 22.54
CA SER A 190 6.23 8.51 21.94
C SER A 190 6.67 7.70 20.71
N ALA A 191 7.47 8.31 19.84
CA ALA A 191 8.03 7.65 18.67
C ALA A 191 8.97 6.52 19.09
N ALA A 192 9.87 6.76 20.06
CA ALA A 192 10.80 5.75 20.55
C ALA A 192 10.08 4.52 21.12
N SER A 193 9.05 4.71 21.94
CA SER A 193 8.27 3.58 22.47
C SER A 193 7.59 2.78 21.36
N SER A 194 7.02 3.47 20.37
CA SER A 194 6.32 2.84 19.25
C SER A 194 7.29 2.09 18.32
N ILE A 195 8.43 2.72 18.01
CA ILE A 195 9.51 2.12 17.22
C ILE A 195 10.02 0.85 17.89
N VAL A 196 10.28 0.87 19.20
CA VAL A 196 10.72 -0.33 19.93
C VAL A 196 9.68 -1.45 19.83
N GLY A 197 8.40 -1.15 20.01
CA GLY A 197 7.32 -2.13 19.87
C GLY A 197 7.27 -2.76 18.47
N PHE A 198 7.34 -1.94 17.42
CA PHE A 198 7.33 -2.43 16.04
C PHE A 198 8.64 -3.13 15.62
N ILE A 199 9.78 -2.75 16.19
CA ILE A 199 11.05 -3.47 15.98
C ILE A 199 10.96 -4.89 16.54
N ILE A 200 10.36 -5.09 17.72
CA ILE A 200 10.14 -6.43 18.29
C ILE A 200 9.30 -7.28 17.33
N MET A 201 8.21 -6.70 16.79
CA MET A 201 7.40 -7.35 15.75
C MET A 201 8.21 -7.61 14.46
N GLY A 202 9.21 -6.78 14.18
CA GLY A 202 10.16 -6.93 13.07
C GLY A 202 11.01 -8.19 13.12
N PHE A 203 11.09 -8.86 14.28
CA PHE A 203 11.76 -10.15 14.46
C PHE A 203 10.79 -11.35 14.44
N ALA A 204 9.52 -11.14 14.09
CA ALA A 204 8.55 -12.21 14.00
C ALA A 204 8.96 -13.27 12.95
N PRO A 205 8.73 -14.57 13.21
CA PRO A 205 9.14 -15.65 12.31
C PRO A 205 8.38 -15.66 10.98
N MET A 206 7.16 -15.08 10.95
CA MET A 206 6.43 -14.91 9.70
C MET A 206 6.92 -13.65 8.96
N PRO A 207 7.42 -13.77 7.71
CA PRO A 207 7.97 -12.64 6.95
C PRO A 207 7.02 -11.45 6.78
N MET A 208 5.71 -11.73 6.74
CA MET A 208 4.68 -10.69 6.64
C MET A 208 4.69 -9.77 7.86
N PHE A 209 4.73 -10.33 9.08
CA PHE A 209 4.76 -9.56 10.31
C PHE A 209 6.12 -8.90 10.54
N ALA A 210 7.22 -9.57 10.19
CA ALA A 210 8.56 -9.00 10.22
C ALA A 210 8.65 -7.73 9.35
N SER A 211 8.22 -7.83 8.09
CA SER A 211 8.23 -6.69 7.16
C SER A 211 7.32 -5.56 7.65
N TYR A 212 6.14 -5.90 8.20
CA TYR A 212 5.22 -4.91 8.75
C TYR A 212 5.85 -4.15 9.92
N GLY A 213 6.46 -4.86 10.88
CA GLY A 213 7.16 -4.25 12.01
C GLY A 213 8.31 -3.34 11.57
N GLN A 214 9.20 -3.82 10.69
CA GLN A 214 10.34 -3.05 10.19
C GLN A 214 9.91 -1.77 9.47
N LEU A 215 8.97 -1.88 8.53
CA LEU A 215 8.50 -0.74 7.74
C LEU A 215 7.72 0.27 8.58
N THR A 216 6.95 -0.19 9.57
CA THR A 216 6.18 0.69 10.45
C THR A 216 7.09 1.44 11.42
N ALA A 217 8.10 0.77 11.99
CA ALA A 217 9.13 1.43 12.79
C ALA A 217 9.88 2.51 11.98
N LEU A 218 10.28 2.18 10.75
CA LEU A 218 10.92 3.14 9.84
C LEU A 218 10.02 4.33 9.51
N MET A 219 8.74 4.07 9.24
CA MET A 219 7.74 5.10 8.97
C MET A 219 7.56 6.07 10.14
N ILE A 220 7.47 5.56 11.38
CA ILE A 220 7.35 6.39 12.59
C ILE A 220 8.61 7.24 12.78
N PHE A 221 9.79 6.65 12.54
CA PHE A 221 11.04 7.38 12.56
C PHE A 221 11.05 8.53 11.54
N PHE A 222 10.61 8.29 10.30
CA PHE A 222 10.45 9.33 9.30
C PHE A 222 9.45 10.39 9.71
N ALA A 223 8.31 10.01 10.30
CA ALA A 223 7.31 10.97 10.78
C ALA A 223 7.89 11.91 11.84
N LEU A 224 8.66 11.38 12.79
CA LEU A 224 9.34 12.16 13.81
C LEU A 224 10.39 13.09 13.20
N VAL A 225 11.28 12.56 12.36
CA VAL A 225 12.37 13.35 11.76
C VAL A 225 11.81 14.46 10.90
N SER A 226 10.81 14.14 10.08
CA SER A 226 10.17 15.10 9.19
C SER A 226 9.48 16.23 9.96
N SER A 227 8.74 15.91 11.03
CA SER A 227 8.01 16.92 11.81
C SER A 227 8.92 17.81 12.65
N LEU A 228 10.10 17.34 13.06
CA LEU A 228 11.05 18.15 13.83
C LEU A 228 11.92 19.05 12.96
N ILE A 229 12.16 18.68 11.69
CA ILE A 229 13.03 19.43 10.77
C ILE A 229 12.27 20.57 10.08
N VAL A 230 11.01 20.33 9.70
CA VAL A 230 10.16 21.29 8.97
C VAL A 230 9.52 22.30 9.92
#